data_AF-A0A2V1NIE0-F1
#
_entry.id   AF-A0A2V1NIE0-F1
#
_cell.length_a   1.000
_cell.length_b   1.000
_cell.length_c   1.000
_cell.angle_alpha   90.00
_cell.angle_beta   90.00
_cell.angle_gamma   90.00
#
_symmetry.space_group_name_H-M   'P 1'
#
loop_
_entity.id
_entity.type
_entity.pdbx_description
1 polymer ?
#
loop_
_entity_poly.entity_id
_entity_poly.type
_entity_poly.pdbx_seq_one_letter_code
_entity_poly.pdbx_strand_id
1 'polypeptide(L)'
;MLSPWRGTGASLVTATAGALIDAETGPKGQDVVLMDADLESAGLTSLLGSWQRARDDEQCCGLLGFAREEKIALRDRVAQPLLRELCSRDGRSKNMSLFNGLTGRGSSAFAARPDLPDIVGRAAESLAEVAGCLLVDCGTGWGPCARRVCESVEYVFLVGPPDGRTHPAVRELTAHLERAGLLGKLAGYVANRPGPGPRLPGHNSTNGVGGTASRDTLAVRTVLDLPYDPRAAQTVAQGALPGPQSPFGKAFREGLEALEPDLFRTGFGPGGP
;
A
#
# COMPACT_ATOMS: atom_id res chain seq x y z
N MET A 1 2.22 -1.29 -2.66
CA MET A 1 3.00 -0.12 -2.21
C MET A 1 4.08 -0.60 -1.27
N LEU A 2 5.34 -0.29 -1.57
CA LEU A 2 6.50 -0.65 -0.76
C LEU A 2 7.31 0.61 -0.48
N SER A 3 7.81 0.77 0.73
CA SER A 3 8.61 1.93 1.07
C SER A 3 10.00 1.56 1.59
N PRO A 4 11.04 2.31 1.26
CA PRO A 4 12.39 2.04 1.74
C PRO A 4 12.60 2.38 3.23
N TRP A 5 11.73 3.22 3.82
CA TRP A 5 11.77 3.59 5.24
C TRP A 5 10.42 4.12 5.74
N ARG A 6 10.30 4.29 7.07
CA ARG A 6 9.09 4.76 7.75
C ARG A 6 8.79 6.23 7.45
N GLY A 7 7.49 6.57 7.45
CA GLY A 7 7.04 7.96 7.34
C GLY A 7 7.02 8.53 5.91
N THR A 8 7.15 7.67 4.89
CA THR A 8 6.98 8.02 3.46
C THR A 8 5.52 8.26 3.07
N GLY A 9 4.58 7.81 3.90
CA GLY A 9 3.13 7.89 3.64
C GLY A 9 2.59 6.77 2.74
N ALA A 10 3.28 5.63 2.64
CA ALA A 10 2.82 4.48 1.85
C ALA A 10 1.37 4.06 2.19
N SER A 11 1.02 3.93 3.47
CA SER A 11 -0.36 3.61 3.88
C SER A 11 -1.40 4.64 3.42
N LEU A 12 -1.05 5.94 3.49
CA LEU A 12 -1.93 7.01 3.00
C LEU A 12 -2.10 6.95 1.48
N VAL A 13 -1.00 6.69 0.75
CA VAL A 13 -0.99 6.52 -0.70
C VAL A 13 -1.86 5.31 -1.09
N THR A 14 -1.70 4.16 -0.42
CA THR A 14 -2.51 2.95 -0.63
C THR A 14 -4.01 3.24 -0.40
N ALA A 15 -4.35 3.83 0.74
CA ALA A 15 -5.73 4.12 1.10
C ALA A 15 -6.38 5.12 0.13
N THR A 16 -5.66 6.18 -0.25
CA THR A 16 -6.18 7.22 -1.16
C THR A 16 -6.34 6.69 -2.57
N ALA A 17 -5.40 5.87 -3.06
CA ALA A 17 -5.55 5.18 -4.34
C ALA A 17 -6.86 4.38 -4.36
N GLY A 18 -7.08 3.54 -3.35
CA GLY A 18 -8.30 2.73 -3.27
C GLY A 18 -9.57 3.56 -3.21
N ALA A 19 -9.59 4.63 -2.40
CA ALA A 19 -10.75 5.50 -2.29
C ALA A 19 -11.06 6.27 -3.58
N LEU A 20 -10.05 6.71 -4.32
CA LEU A 20 -10.23 7.36 -5.61
C LEU A 20 -10.71 6.37 -6.67
N ILE A 21 -10.13 5.17 -6.71
CA ILE A 21 -10.57 4.11 -7.64
C ILE A 21 -12.04 3.77 -7.35
N ASP A 22 -12.39 3.45 -6.11
CA ASP A 22 -13.78 3.12 -5.74
C ASP A 22 -14.76 4.28 -6.00
N ALA A 23 -14.39 5.53 -5.73
CA ALA A 23 -15.28 6.66 -6.00
C ALA A 23 -15.61 6.83 -7.49
N GLU A 24 -14.68 6.47 -8.38
CA GLU A 24 -14.79 6.66 -9.82
C GLU A 24 -15.29 5.38 -10.55
N THR A 25 -14.94 4.19 -10.05
CA THR A 25 -15.29 2.89 -10.65
C THR A 25 -16.37 2.13 -9.88
N GLY A 26 -16.69 2.50 -8.63
CA GLY A 26 -17.68 1.86 -7.78
C GLY A 26 -19.08 1.68 -8.41
N PRO A 27 -19.59 2.59 -9.26
CA PRO A 27 -20.83 2.35 -10.01
C PRO A 27 -20.75 1.23 -11.07
N LYS A 28 -19.54 0.80 -11.44
CA LYS A 28 -19.24 -0.23 -12.46
C LYS A 28 -18.91 -1.60 -11.85
N GLY A 29 -19.00 -1.74 -10.51
CA GLY A 29 -18.91 -3.03 -9.82
C GLY A 29 -17.49 -3.59 -9.62
N GLN A 30 -16.46 -2.75 -9.58
CA GLN A 30 -15.13 -3.21 -9.16
C GLN A 30 -14.99 -3.17 -7.64
N ASP A 31 -14.83 -4.33 -7.03
CA ASP A 31 -14.52 -4.43 -5.61
C ASP A 31 -13.06 -4.05 -5.37
N VAL A 32 -12.85 -2.93 -4.67
CA VAL A 32 -11.52 -2.47 -4.27
C VAL A 32 -11.16 -3.11 -2.94
N VAL A 33 -10.15 -3.97 -2.96
CA VAL A 33 -9.62 -4.61 -1.76
C VAL A 33 -8.30 -3.97 -1.38
N LEU A 34 -8.23 -3.54 -0.13
CA LEU A 34 -7.02 -3.06 0.51
C LEU A 34 -6.46 -4.17 1.40
N MET A 35 -5.18 -4.49 1.29
CA MET A 35 -4.51 -5.40 2.21
C MET A 35 -3.43 -4.66 2.99
N ASP A 36 -3.46 -4.77 4.31
CA ASP A 36 -2.39 -4.28 5.17
C ASP A 36 -1.41 -5.41 5.50
N ALA A 37 -0.30 -5.45 4.77
CA ALA A 37 0.80 -6.37 4.96
C ALA A 37 1.98 -5.71 5.72
N ASP A 38 1.79 -4.50 6.28
CA ASP A 38 2.76 -3.88 7.17
C ASP A 38 2.66 -4.52 8.57
N LEU A 39 3.47 -5.56 8.77
CA LEU A 39 3.49 -6.35 10.01
C LEU A 39 4.06 -5.58 11.20
N GLU A 40 4.77 -4.46 10.96
CA GLU A 40 5.41 -3.70 12.02
C GLU A 40 4.51 -2.60 12.57
N SER A 41 3.73 -1.95 11.70
CA SER A 41 2.93 -0.77 12.08
C SER A 41 1.43 -0.96 11.92
N ALA A 42 0.99 -1.87 11.03
CA ALA A 42 -0.40 -1.95 10.58
C ALA A 42 -1.00 -0.56 10.28
N GLY A 43 -0.21 0.26 9.58
CA GLY A 43 -0.48 1.68 9.37
C GLY A 43 -1.76 1.92 8.58
N LEU A 44 -2.05 1.07 7.60
CA LEU A 44 -3.26 1.13 6.78
C LEU A 44 -4.51 0.76 7.61
N THR A 45 -4.41 -0.29 8.42
CA THR A 45 -5.48 -0.73 9.33
C THR A 45 -5.81 0.35 10.35
N SER A 46 -4.76 0.96 10.92
CA SER A 46 -4.90 2.06 11.87
C SER A 46 -5.54 3.30 11.23
N LEU A 47 -5.10 3.65 10.01
CA LEU A 47 -5.62 4.79 9.24
C LEU A 47 -7.11 4.65 8.94
N LEU A 48 -7.56 3.44 8.60
CA LEU A 48 -8.93 3.15 8.17
C LEU A 48 -9.83 2.61 9.29
N GLY A 49 -9.34 2.59 10.53
CA GLY A 49 -10.09 2.02 11.67
C GLY A 49 -11.46 2.66 11.92
N SER A 50 -11.65 3.94 11.55
CA SER A 50 -12.94 4.63 11.69
C SER A 50 -13.89 4.49 10.49
N TRP A 51 -13.45 3.82 9.42
CA TRP A 51 -14.24 3.55 8.21
C TRP A 51 -14.85 2.13 8.22
N GLN A 52 -14.36 1.25 9.09
CA GLN A 52 -14.87 -0.12 9.22
C GLN A 52 -16.27 -0.12 9.84
N ARG A 53 -17.21 -0.84 9.23
CA ARG A 53 -18.56 -1.10 9.81
C ARG A 53 -18.44 -2.03 11.05
N ALA A 54 -19.45 -2.01 11.92
CA ALA A 54 -19.40 -2.45 13.33
C ALA A 54 -18.69 -3.79 13.65
N ARG A 55 -18.11 -3.81 14.87
CA ARG A 55 -17.09 -4.72 15.40
C ARG A 55 -17.70 -5.87 16.21
N ASP A 56 -17.99 -7.01 15.58
CA ASP A 56 -18.41 -8.19 16.38
C ASP A 56 -17.29 -9.20 16.60
N ASP A 57 -16.19 -9.19 15.82
CA ASP A 57 -14.95 -9.90 16.19
C ASP A 57 -13.72 -9.39 15.41
N GLU A 58 -12.89 -8.54 16.01
CA GLU A 58 -11.61 -8.12 15.42
C GLU A 58 -10.58 -9.26 15.37
N GLN A 59 -10.74 -10.32 16.19
CA GLN A 59 -9.72 -11.38 16.33
C GLN A 59 -9.80 -12.46 15.26
N CYS A 60 -10.85 -12.45 14.43
CA CYS A 60 -11.13 -13.48 13.43
C CYS A 60 -11.05 -12.94 12.00
N CYS A 61 -10.41 -11.79 11.74
CA CYS A 61 -10.34 -11.19 10.41
C CYS A 61 -8.95 -10.76 9.98
N GLY A 62 -8.85 -10.42 8.69
CA GLY A 62 -7.58 -10.11 8.04
C GLY A 62 -6.55 -11.22 8.21
N LEU A 63 -5.29 -10.82 8.37
CA LEU A 63 -4.16 -11.73 8.40
C LEU A 63 -4.19 -12.68 9.61
N LEU A 64 -4.67 -12.20 10.77
CA LEU A 64 -4.75 -13.01 11.97
C LEU A 64 -5.82 -14.12 11.83
N GLY A 65 -6.99 -13.77 11.28
CA GLY A 65 -8.04 -14.75 10.99
C GLY A 65 -7.55 -15.81 10.00
N PHE A 66 -6.93 -15.38 8.91
CA PHE A 66 -6.47 -16.27 7.84
C PHE A 66 -5.41 -17.26 8.34
N ALA A 67 -4.55 -16.81 9.23
CA ALA A 67 -3.52 -17.66 9.81
C ALA A 67 -4.07 -18.72 10.78
N ARG A 68 -5.17 -18.40 11.49
CA ARG A 68 -5.81 -19.26 12.50
C ARG A 68 -6.68 -20.36 11.91
N GLU A 69 -6.91 -20.38 10.60
CA GLU A 69 -7.61 -21.47 9.90
C GLU A 69 -6.76 -22.76 9.79
N GLU A 70 -6.19 -23.22 10.91
CA GLU A 70 -5.25 -24.36 10.96
C GLU A 70 -5.88 -25.69 10.53
N LYS A 71 -7.21 -25.79 10.54
CA LYS A 71 -7.96 -26.96 10.04
C LYS A 71 -8.04 -27.01 8.51
N ILE A 72 -7.71 -25.92 7.83
CA ILE A 72 -7.70 -25.80 6.37
C ILE A 72 -6.25 -25.67 5.93
N ALA A 73 -5.83 -26.51 4.98
CA ALA A 73 -4.49 -26.42 4.42
C ALA A 73 -4.28 -25.03 3.80
N LEU A 74 -3.10 -24.44 3.97
CA LEU A 74 -2.84 -23.04 3.60
C LEU A 74 -3.30 -22.71 2.17
N ARG A 75 -2.99 -23.57 1.20
CA ARG A 75 -3.37 -23.42 -0.22
C ARG A 75 -4.89 -23.34 -0.45
N ASP A 76 -5.67 -23.96 0.42
CA ASP A 76 -7.13 -24.12 0.32
C ASP A 76 -7.89 -23.07 1.15
N ARG A 77 -7.18 -22.18 1.86
CA ARG A 77 -7.79 -21.09 2.65
C ARG A 77 -8.29 -19.98 1.73
N VAL A 78 -9.38 -19.33 2.16
CA VAL A 78 -10.05 -18.27 1.39
C VAL A 78 -10.07 -16.97 2.20
N ALA A 79 -9.56 -15.89 1.62
CA ALA A 79 -9.43 -14.61 2.32
C ALA A 79 -10.74 -13.78 2.34
N GLN A 80 -11.67 -14.04 1.41
CA GLN A 80 -12.90 -13.25 1.24
C GLN A 80 -13.75 -13.12 2.52
N PRO A 81 -14.02 -14.18 3.31
CA PRO A 81 -14.83 -14.06 4.54
C PRO A 81 -14.18 -13.19 5.63
N LEU A 82 -12.89 -12.91 5.49
CA LEU A 82 -12.06 -12.20 6.47
C LEU A 82 -11.91 -10.71 6.12
N LEU A 83 -12.53 -10.27 5.02
CA LEU A 83 -12.61 -8.89 4.60
C LEU A 83 -13.54 -8.07 5.51
N ARG A 84 -13.21 -6.79 5.65
CA ARG A 84 -13.99 -5.81 6.38
C ARG A 84 -14.46 -4.71 5.44
N GLU A 85 -15.78 -4.57 5.31
CA GLU A 85 -16.37 -3.48 4.56
C GLU A 85 -15.94 -2.13 5.13
N LEU A 86 -15.48 -1.26 4.23
CA LEU A 86 -15.16 0.13 4.50
C LEU A 86 -16.28 1.01 3.96
N CYS A 87 -16.66 2.00 4.75
CA CYS A 87 -17.59 3.04 4.35
C CYS A 87 -16.99 4.39 4.70
N SER A 88 -16.77 5.24 3.70
CA SER A 88 -16.34 6.60 3.96
C SER A 88 -17.43 7.37 4.71
N ARG A 89 -17.05 8.29 5.60
CA ARG A 89 -18.01 9.13 6.34
C ARG A 89 -18.87 10.02 5.44
N ASP A 90 -18.32 10.42 4.29
CA ASP A 90 -19.00 11.22 3.28
C ASP A 90 -19.79 10.37 2.26
N GLY A 91 -19.77 9.04 2.40
CA GLY A 91 -20.49 8.10 1.54
C GLY A 91 -19.99 8.04 0.10
N ARG A 92 -18.83 8.62 -0.24
CA ARG A 92 -18.23 8.55 -1.58
C ARG A 92 -17.61 7.20 -1.90
N SER A 93 -17.03 6.54 -0.90
CA SER A 93 -16.49 5.19 -1.05
C SER A 93 -17.42 4.17 -0.40
N LYS A 94 -17.91 3.22 -1.20
CA LYS A 94 -18.96 2.27 -0.83
C LYS A 94 -18.61 0.81 -1.13
N ASN A 95 -17.73 0.53 -2.08
CA ASN A 95 -17.35 -0.84 -2.47
C ASN A 95 -15.86 -1.10 -2.17
N MET A 96 -15.43 -0.65 -1.00
CA MET A 96 -14.09 -0.91 -0.50
C MET A 96 -14.14 -1.95 0.62
N SER A 97 -13.17 -2.84 0.63
CA SER A 97 -12.93 -3.76 1.73
C SER A 97 -11.48 -3.70 2.19
N LEU A 98 -11.27 -3.94 3.48
CA LEU A 98 -9.95 -4.04 4.10
C LEU A 98 -9.70 -5.47 4.58
N PHE A 99 -8.56 -6.02 4.22
CA PHE A 99 -7.96 -7.16 4.86
C PHE A 99 -6.96 -6.66 5.90
N ASN A 100 -7.39 -6.66 7.17
CA ASN A 100 -6.65 -6.04 8.26
C ASN A 100 -5.28 -6.69 8.48
N GLY A 101 -4.32 -5.84 8.86
CA GLY A 101 -2.98 -6.24 9.29
C GLY A 101 -2.95 -6.67 10.75
N LEU A 102 -1.75 -6.80 11.31
CA LEU A 102 -1.57 -7.27 12.68
C LEU A 102 -1.77 -6.14 13.70
N THR A 103 -2.86 -6.19 14.44
CA THR A 103 -3.13 -5.25 15.54
C THR A 103 -3.41 -5.97 16.85
N GLY A 104 -3.32 -5.25 17.97
CA GLY A 104 -3.71 -5.77 19.28
C GLY A 104 -2.67 -6.68 19.96
N ARG A 105 -3.09 -7.32 21.06
CA ARG A 105 -2.23 -8.18 21.89
C ARG A 105 -1.85 -9.46 21.15
N GLY A 106 -0.57 -9.81 21.18
CA GLY A 106 -0.04 -11.03 20.53
C GLY A 106 0.42 -10.82 19.08
N SER A 107 0.23 -9.63 18.50
CA SER A 107 0.71 -9.26 17.17
C SER A 107 2.22 -9.45 17.00
N SER A 108 3.03 -9.08 18.00
CA SER A 108 4.49 -9.27 17.96
C SER A 108 4.93 -10.74 17.95
N ALA A 109 4.28 -11.59 18.76
CA ALA A 109 4.54 -13.01 18.77
C ALA A 109 4.12 -13.67 17.45
N PHE A 110 3.01 -13.21 16.88
CA PHE A 110 2.54 -13.65 15.57
C PHE A 110 3.49 -13.21 14.44
N ALA A 111 4.00 -11.98 14.48
CA ALA A 111 4.96 -11.45 13.51
C ALA A 111 6.29 -12.23 13.48
N ALA A 112 6.61 -12.95 14.55
CA ALA A 112 7.81 -13.79 14.65
C ALA A 112 7.63 -15.23 14.11
N ARG A 113 6.44 -15.60 13.63
CA ARG A 113 6.18 -16.94 13.11
C ARG A 113 7.02 -17.24 11.85
N PRO A 114 7.65 -18.42 11.74
CA PRO A 114 8.48 -18.78 10.59
C PRO A 114 7.66 -19.00 9.31
N ASP A 115 6.40 -19.41 9.43
CA ASP A 115 5.47 -19.65 8.31
C ASP A 115 4.72 -18.38 7.85
N LEU A 116 4.94 -17.26 8.54
CA LEU A 116 4.25 -15.99 8.23
C LEU A 116 4.44 -15.52 6.78
N PRO A 117 5.62 -15.63 6.14
CA PRO A 117 5.78 -15.21 4.75
C PRO A 117 4.84 -15.96 3.81
N ASP A 118 4.68 -17.27 4.01
CA ASP A 118 3.78 -18.09 3.19
C ASP A 118 2.31 -17.78 3.46
N ILE A 119 1.96 -17.51 4.72
CA ILE A 119 0.62 -17.06 5.10
C ILE A 119 0.28 -15.74 4.39
N VAL A 120 1.18 -14.76 4.45
CA VAL A 120 0.99 -13.44 3.81
C VAL A 120 0.91 -13.58 2.29
N GLY A 121 1.80 -14.36 1.67
CA GLY A 121 1.78 -14.59 0.22
C GLY A 121 0.48 -15.24 -0.23
N ARG A 122 0.04 -16.30 0.46
CA ARG A 122 -1.21 -16.97 0.10
C ARG A 122 -2.44 -16.11 0.36
N ALA A 123 -2.44 -15.28 1.40
CA ALA A 123 -3.51 -14.31 1.61
C ALA A 123 -3.58 -13.31 0.44
N ALA A 124 -2.44 -12.77 -0.01
CA ALA A 124 -2.41 -11.87 -1.16
C ALA A 124 -2.92 -12.53 -2.45
N GLU A 125 -2.52 -13.78 -2.72
CA GLU A 125 -3.02 -14.56 -3.86
C GLU A 125 -4.54 -14.78 -3.77
N SER A 126 -5.04 -15.23 -2.62
CA SER A 126 -6.47 -15.47 -2.43
C SER A 126 -7.30 -14.19 -2.55
N LEU A 127 -6.76 -13.04 -2.14
CA LEU A 127 -7.41 -11.74 -2.34
C LEU A 127 -7.41 -11.32 -3.81
N ALA A 128 -6.33 -11.58 -4.55
CA ALA A 128 -6.25 -11.26 -5.98
C ALA A 128 -7.26 -12.07 -6.81
N GLU A 129 -7.62 -13.28 -6.37
CA GLU A 129 -8.65 -14.12 -7.01
C GLU A 129 -10.07 -13.52 -6.92
N VAL A 130 -10.34 -12.64 -5.94
CA VAL A 130 -11.68 -12.09 -5.69
C VAL A 130 -11.78 -10.58 -5.91
N ALA A 131 -10.66 -9.85 -5.83
CA ALA A 131 -10.66 -8.39 -5.95
C ALA A 131 -10.71 -7.95 -7.41
N GLY A 132 -11.58 -6.98 -7.72
CA GLY A 132 -11.49 -6.24 -8.99
C GLY A 132 -10.25 -5.35 -9.05
N CYS A 133 -9.81 -4.85 -7.89
CA CYS A 133 -8.53 -4.16 -7.72
C CYS A 133 -7.96 -4.45 -6.33
N LEU A 134 -6.79 -5.09 -6.26
CA LEU A 134 -6.06 -5.33 -5.01
C LEU A 134 -4.94 -4.31 -4.83
N LEU A 135 -4.97 -3.58 -3.72
CA LEU A 135 -3.89 -2.68 -3.31
C LEU A 135 -3.30 -3.16 -1.98
N VAL A 136 -2.02 -3.52 -2.00
CA VAL A 136 -1.32 -4.04 -0.81
C VAL A 136 -0.36 -2.98 -0.26
N ASP A 137 -0.48 -2.64 1.03
CA ASP A 137 0.53 -1.89 1.77
C ASP A 137 1.54 -2.88 2.38
N CYS A 138 2.75 -2.93 1.83
CA CYS A 138 3.82 -3.84 2.30
C CYS A 138 4.61 -3.28 3.48
N GLY A 139 4.36 -2.03 3.89
CA GLY A 139 5.16 -1.35 4.89
C GLY A 139 6.55 -0.96 4.39
N THR A 140 7.56 -1.14 5.26
CA THR A 140 8.90 -0.61 5.07
C THR A 140 9.97 -1.68 4.92
N GLY A 141 10.94 -1.42 4.04
CA GLY A 141 12.14 -2.24 3.87
C GLY A 141 11.89 -3.51 3.07
N TRP A 142 12.95 -4.30 2.90
CA TRP A 142 12.88 -5.61 2.26
C TRP A 142 12.92 -6.72 3.32
N GLY A 143 11.98 -7.65 3.26
CA GLY A 143 11.90 -8.80 4.16
C GLY A 143 11.13 -9.96 3.53
N PRO A 144 11.09 -11.15 4.17
CA PRO A 144 10.45 -12.34 3.62
C PRO A 144 8.97 -12.12 3.25
N CYS A 145 8.19 -11.43 4.10
CA CYS A 145 6.78 -11.15 3.82
C CYS A 145 6.61 -10.16 2.66
N ALA A 146 7.39 -9.06 2.63
CA ALA A 146 7.38 -8.11 1.51
C ALA A 146 7.74 -8.80 0.19
N ARG A 147 8.70 -9.73 0.21
CA ARG A 147 9.04 -10.56 -0.95
C ARG A 147 7.85 -11.39 -1.42
N ARG A 148 7.19 -12.15 -0.53
CA ARG A 148 6.05 -13.01 -0.89
C ARG A 148 4.89 -12.18 -1.45
N VAL A 149 4.59 -11.01 -0.89
CA VAL A 149 3.61 -10.09 -1.49
C VAL A 149 4.03 -9.64 -2.89
N CYS A 150 5.30 -9.24 -3.08
CA CYS A 150 5.78 -8.82 -4.40
C CYS A 150 5.74 -9.96 -5.45
N GLU A 151 5.89 -11.21 -5.02
CA GLU A 151 5.70 -12.38 -5.89
C GLU A 151 4.23 -12.55 -6.32
N SER A 152 3.27 -12.18 -5.47
CA SER A 152 1.82 -12.36 -5.69
C SER A 152 1.11 -11.19 -6.40
N VAL A 153 1.73 -10.02 -6.53
CA VAL A 153 1.13 -8.84 -7.20
C VAL A 153 1.68 -8.62 -8.61
N GLU A 154 0.95 -7.89 -9.45
CA GLU A 154 1.41 -7.53 -10.81
C GLU A 154 2.40 -6.37 -10.80
N TYR A 155 2.12 -5.35 -9.98
CA TYR A 155 2.88 -4.10 -9.94
C TYR A 155 3.41 -3.77 -8.54
N VAL A 156 4.64 -3.28 -8.50
CA VAL A 156 5.30 -2.75 -7.31
C VAL A 156 5.54 -1.25 -7.52
N PHE A 157 5.02 -0.45 -6.61
CA PHE A 157 5.30 0.99 -6.52
C PHE A 157 6.13 1.28 -5.29
N LEU A 158 7.22 2.01 -5.48
CA LEU A 158 8.04 2.51 -4.38
C LEU A 158 7.53 3.87 -3.92
N VAL A 159 7.32 4.05 -2.62
CA VAL A 159 6.82 5.31 -2.06
C VAL A 159 7.89 5.98 -1.21
N GLY A 160 8.17 7.25 -1.49
CA GLY A 160 9.12 8.04 -0.69
C GLY A 160 9.12 9.52 -1.06
N PRO A 161 9.94 10.35 -0.40
CA PRO A 161 10.04 11.77 -0.72
C PRO A 161 10.56 11.99 -2.15
N PRO A 162 10.28 13.15 -2.78
CA PRO A 162 10.73 13.46 -4.14
C PRO A 162 12.23 13.25 -4.37
N ASP A 163 13.05 13.68 -3.42
CA ASP A 163 14.52 13.56 -3.49
C ASP A 163 15.02 12.15 -3.11
N GLY A 164 14.12 11.27 -2.67
CA GLY A 164 14.43 9.91 -2.22
C GLY A 164 14.76 8.93 -3.34
N ARG A 165 14.45 9.25 -4.60
CA ARG A 165 14.61 8.32 -5.74
C ARG A 165 16.05 7.84 -5.96
N THR A 166 17.04 8.66 -5.58
CA THR A 166 18.47 8.33 -5.67
C THR A 166 19.07 7.92 -4.34
N HIS A 167 18.25 7.83 -3.28
CA HIS A 167 18.69 7.50 -1.94
C HIS A 167 19.22 6.05 -1.89
N PRO A 168 20.30 5.76 -1.13
CA PRO A 168 20.86 4.41 -1.02
C PRO A 168 19.84 3.34 -0.66
N ALA A 169 18.89 3.62 0.24
CA ALA A 169 17.86 2.64 0.61
C ALA A 169 16.86 2.32 -0.53
N VAL A 170 16.61 3.25 -1.47
CA VAL A 170 15.84 2.93 -2.69
C VAL A 170 16.65 2.03 -3.62
N ARG A 171 17.96 2.32 -3.75
CA ARG A 171 18.88 1.48 -4.55
C ARG A 171 18.98 0.07 -3.99
N GLU A 172 19.12 -0.06 -2.68
CA GLU A 172 19.16 -1.36 -2.01
C GLU A 172 17.88 -2.15 -2.26
N LEU A 173 16.73 -1.51 -2.12
CA LEU A 173 15.44 -2.15 -2.31
C LEU A 173 15.19 -2.54 -3.79
N THR A 174 15.62 -1.72 -4.75
CA THR A 174 15.61 -2.11 -6.17
C THR A 174 16.55 -3.27 -6.48
N ALA A 175 17.75 -3.30 -5.89
CA ALA A 175 18.67 -4.43 -6.02
C ALA A 175 18.14 -5.71 -5.35
N HIS A 176 17.32 -5.60 -4.30
CA HIS A 176 16.60 -6.73 -3.72
C HIS A 176 15.53 -7.29 -4.67
N LEU A 177 14.74 -6.40 -5.29
CA LEU A 177 13.77 -6.80 -6.33
C LEU A 177 14.46 -7.47 -7.51
N GLU A 178 15.59 -6.94 -7.97
CA GLU A 178 16.39 -7.53 -9.05
C GLU A 178 16.90 -8.93 -8.69
N ARG A 179 17.53 -9.09 -7.52
CA ARG A 179 18.00 -10.41 -7.06
C ARG A 179 16.88 -11.43 -6.88
N ALA A 180 15.66 -10.97 -6.61
CA ALA A 180 14.47 -11.81 -6.50
C ALA A 180 13.81 -12.10 -7.87
N GLY A 181 14.31 -11.53 -8.98
CA GLY A 181 13.67 -11.67 -10.30
C GLY A 181 12.39 -10.86 -10.46
N LEU A 182 12.15 -9.88 -9.60
CA LEU A 182 10.91 -9.09 -9.51
C LEU A 182 11.06 -7.66 -10.05
N LEU A 183 12.23 -7.29 -10.57
CA LEU A 183 12.48 -5.94 -11.10
C LEU A 183 11.50 -5.57 -12.24
N GLY A 184 11.08 -6.53 -13.05
CA GLY A 184 10.09 -6.31 -14.12
C GLY A 184 8.71 -5.89 -13.62
N LYS A 185 8.40 -6.11 -12.33
CA LYS A 185 7.16 -5.66 -11.69
C LYS A 185 7.26 -4.22 -11.15
N LEU A 186 8.45 -3.61 -11.12
CA LEU A 186 8.63 -2.25 -10.62
C LEU A 186 7.98 -1.24 -11.58
N ALA A 187 6.75 -0.82 -11.26
CA ALA A 187 5.98 0.12 -12.07
C ALA A 187 6.50 1.56 -11.95
N GLY A 188 7.06 1.94 -10.79
CA GLY A 188 7.70 3.24 -10.62
C GLY A 188 7.78 3.73 -9.19
N TYR A 189 8.13 5.01 -9.07
CA TYR A 189 8.29 5.73 -7.81
C TYR A 189 7.17 6.77 -7.61
N VAL A 190 6.50 6.71 -6.47
CA VAL A 190 5.53 7.68 -5.99
C VAL A 190 6.27 8.64 -5.06
N ALA A 191 6.56 9.83 -5.58
CA ALA A 191 7.18 10.93 -4.85
C ALA A 191 6.13 11.60 -3.95
N ASN A 192 6.07 11.21 -2.69
CA ASN A 192 5.13 11.77 -1.72
C ASN A 192 5.81 12.73 -0.74
N ARG A 193 5.24 13.92 -0.54
CA ARG A 193 5.69 14.90 0.47
C ARG A 193 4.80 14.83 1.72
N PRO A 194 5.14 14.04 2.76
CA PRO A 194 4.31 13.88 3.95
C PRO A 194 4.34 15.10 4.90
N GLY A 195 5.22 16.08 4.65
CA GLY A 195 5.41 17.26 5.50
C GLY A 195 6.04 18.44 4.74
N PRO A 196 6.11 19.64 5.36
CA PRO A 196 6.58 20.87 4.72
C PRO A 196 8.11 20.97 4.53
N GLY A 197 8.86 19.86 4.65
CA GLY A 197 10.32 19.86 4.52
C GLY A 197 10.88 18.50 4.11
N PRO A 198 12.17 18.43 3.73
CA PRO A 198 12.80 17.19 3.29
C PRO A 198 12.88 16.23 4.48
N ARG A 199 12.18 15.10 4.39
CA ARG A 199 12.29 14.01 5.36
C ARG A 199 12.96 12.81 4.70
N LEU A 200 14.24 12.97 4.40
CA LEU A 200 15.14 11.83 4.22
C LEU A 200 15.69 11.42 5.59
N PRO A 201 15.77 10.12 5.91
CA PRO A 201 16.52 9.65 7.07
C PRO A 201 17.97 10.17 6.97
N GLY A 202 18.45 10.88 8.00
CA GLY A 202 19.85 11.35 8.07
C GLY A 202 20.11 12.83 7.74
N HIS A 203 19.10 13.63 7.37
CA HIS A 203 19.28 15.07 7.10
C HIS A 203 19.44 15.98 8.35
N ASN A 204 19.55 15.41 9.56
CA ASN A 204 19.88 16.16 10.78
C ASN A 204 21.41 16.23 11.07
N SER A 205 22.26 15.76 10.16
CA SER A 205 23.71 16.01 10.24
C SER A 205 24.03 17.37 9.63
N THR A 206 24.57 18.29 10.44
CA THR A 206 25.16 19.56 9.99
C THR A 206 26.38 19.38 9.08
N ASN A 207 26.86 18.15 8.90
CA ASN A 207 27.94 17.82 7.99
C ASN A 207 27.35 17.08 6.78
N GLY A 208 27.14 17.81 5.70
CA GLY A 208 26.79 17.25 4.40
C GLY A 208 27.90 16.32 3.92
N VAL A 209 27.67 15.01 4.01
CA VAL A 209 28.50 14.03 3.31
C VAL A 209 27.87 13.85 1.94
N GLY A 210 28.42 14.59 0.96
CA GLY A 210 28.20 14.33 -0.44
C GLY A 210 28.66 12.90 -0.76
N GLY A 211 27.72 11.97 -0.76
CA GLY A 211 27.93 10.63 -1.31
C GLY A 211 28.03 10.76 -2.82
N THR A 212 29.20 10.42 -3.36
CA THR A 212 29.45 10.38 -4.80
C THR A 212 28.35 9.57 -5.49
N ALA A 213 27.64 10.23 -6.42
CA ALA A 213 26.74 9.55 -7.33
C ALA A 213 27.57 8.59 -8.19
N SER A 214 27.60 7.31 -7.81
CA SER A 214 27.97 6.24 -8.75
C SER A 214 27.03 6.34 -9.95
N ARG A 215 27.63 6.35 -11.15
CA ARG A 215 26.96 6.57 -12.45
C ARG A 215 26.12 5.38 -12.92
N ASP A 216 26.06 4.28 -12.16
CA ASP A 216 25.60 2.99 -12.66
C ASP A 216 24.26 2.50 -12.06
N THR A 217 23.32 3.38 -11.74
CA THR A 217 21.98 2.93 -11.27
C THR A 217 20.85 3.56 -12.05
N LEU A 218 19.99 2.70 -12.63
CA LEU A 218 18.70 3.06 -13.22
C LEU A 218 17.89 3.88 -12.21
N ALA A 219 17.70 5.16 -12.50
CA ALA A 219 16.79 5.99 -11.71
C ALA A 219 15.38 5.42 -11.89
N VAL A 220 14.75 4.96 -10.79
CA VAL A 220 13.34 4.55 -10.82
C VAL A 220 12.53 5.75 -11.31
N ARG A 221 11.78 5.55 -12.39
CA ARG A 221 10.94 6.60 -12.98
C ARG A 221 9.90 7.04 -11.95
N THR A 222 9.81 8.35 -11.72
CA THR A 222 8.70 8.93 -10.97
C THR A 222 7.42 8.82 -11.80
N VAL A 223 6.41 8.17 -11.24
CA VAL A 223 5.09 8.00 -11.88
C VAL A 223 4.03 8.91 -11.27
N LEU A 224 4.20 9.29 -10.01
CA LEU A 224 3.34 10.23 -9.29
C LEU A 224 4.21 11.20 -8.49
N ASP A 225 3.90 12.50 -8.54
CA ASP A 225 4.47 13.52 -7.65
C ASP A 225 3.36 14.17 -6.85
N LEU A 226 3.32 13.88 -5.55
CA LEU A 226 2.26 14.27 -4.63
C LEU A 226 2.74 15.43 -3.75
N PRO A 227 2.03 16.58 -3.76
CA PRO A 227 2.42 17.73 -2.96
C PRO A 227 2.15 17.51 -1.48
N TYR A 228 2.86 18.26 -0.63
CA TYR A 228 2.46 18.36 0.77
C TYR A 228 1.18 19.19 0.84
N ASP A 229 0.16 18.62 1.47
CA ASP A 229 -1.14 19.25 1.63
C ASP A 229 -1.46 19.31 3.13
N PRO A 230 -1.32 20.48 3.78
CA PRO A 230 -1.56 20.60 5.22
C PRO A 230 -3.02 20.35 5.58
N ARG A 231 -3.95 20.62 4.67
CA ARG A 231 -5.38 20.33 4.88
C ARG A 231 -5.63 18.83 4.80
N ALA A 232 -5.05 18.15 3.83
CA ALA A 232 -5.07 16.69 3.76
C ALA A 232 -4.50 16.05 5.03
N ALA A 233 -3.37 16.55 5.53
CA ALA A 233 -2.78 16.06 6.79
C ALA A 233 -3.74 16.23 7.98
N GLN A 234 -4.46 17.36 8.06
CA GLN A 234 -5.49 17.57 9.07
C GLN A 234 -6.70 16.62 8.89
N THR A 235 -7.16 16.40 7.66
CA THR A 235 -8.23 15.44 7.34
C THR A 235 -7.86 14.02 7.78
N VAL A 236 -6.61 13.60 7.50
CA VAL A 236 -6.06 12.31 7.95
C VAL A 236 -6.04 12.21 9.46
N ALA A 237 -5.61 13.27 10.16
CA ALA A 237 -5.62 13.31 11.62
C ALA A 237 -7.04 13.21 12.22
N GLN A 238 -8.09 13.55 11.46
CA GLN A 238 -9.50 13.42 11.84
C GLN A 238 -10.12 12.05 11.49
N GLY A 239 -9.30 11.11 10.96
CA GLY A 239 -9.73 9.78 10.57
C GLY A 239 -10.43 9.74 9.21
N ALA A 240 -10.17 10.71 8.32
CA ALA A 240 -10.72 10.75 6.98
C ALA A 240 -9.59 10.77 5.93
N LEU A 241 -9.88 10.29 4.73
CA LEU A 241 -8.94 10.38 3.61
C LEU A 241 -9.09 11.73 2.89
N PRO A 242 -8.00 12.28 2.32
CA PRO A 242 -8.07 13.48 1.50
C PRO A 242 -8.96 13.24 0.28
N GLY A 243 -9.89 14.16 0.02
CA GLY A 243 -10.76 14.07 -1.15
C GLY A 243 -10.07 14.53 -2.44
N PRO A 244 -10.66 14.24 -3.62
CA PRO A 244 -10.12 14.63 -4.94
C PRO A 244 -9.97 16.14 -5.16
N GLN A 245 -10.63 16.96 -4.34
CA GLN A 245 -10.53 18.43 -4.40
C GLN A 245 -9.34 19.00 -3.63
N SER A 246 -8.68 18.18 -2.80
CA SER A 246 -7.46 18.59 -2.11
C SER A 246 -6.28 18.59 -3.09
N PRO A 247 -5.27 19.47 -2.94
CA PRO A 247 -4.06 19.41 -3.76
C PRO A 247 -3.43 18.01 -3.87
N PHE A 248 -3.40 17.27 -2.76
CA PHE A 248 -2.95 15.87 -2.74
C PHE A 248 -3.84 14.97 -3.59
N GLY A 249 -5.16 14.97 -3.34
CA GLY A 249 -6.10 14.11 -4.05
C GLY A 249 -6.20 14.42 -5.55
N LYS A 250 -6.10 15.70 -5.92
CA LYS A 250 -6.10 16.15 -7.32
C LYS A 250 -4.86 15.62 -8.07
N ALA A 251 -3.66 15.84 -7.52
CA ALA A 251 -2.42 15.36 -8.12
C ALA A 251 -2.40 13.83 -8.22
N PHE A 252 -2.95 13.14 -7.22
CA PHE A 252 -3.08 11.69 -7.24
C PHE A 252 -3.98 11.22 -8.38
N ARG A 253 -5.18 11.80 -8.52
CA ARG A 253 -6.14 11.44 -9.57
C ARG A 253 -5.57 11.70 -10.96
N GLU A 254 -5.02 12.89 -11.19
CA GLU A 254 -4.40 13.26 -12.47
C GLU A 254 -3.24 12.33 -12.82
N GLY A 255 -2.43 11.95 -11.82
CA GLY A 255 -1.33 11.04 -12.04
C GLY A 255 -1.76 9.59 -12.29
N LEU A 256 -2.83 9.10 -11.62
CA LEU A 256 -3.40 7.79 -11.91
C LEU A 256 -3.97 7.72 -13.33
N GLU A 257 -4.68 8.76 -13.77
CA GLU A 257 -5.20 8.87 -15.14
C GLU A 257 -4.07 8.93 -16.17
N ALA A 258 -2.94 9.58 -15.86
CA ALA A 258 -1.78 9.60 -16.74
C ALA A 258 -1.05 8.25 -16.81
N LEU A 259 -1.10 7.45 -15.73
CA LEU A 259 -0.48 6.13 -15.68
C LEU A 259 -1.33 5.08 -16.40
N GLU A 260 -2.63 5.10 -16.18
CA GLU A 260 -3.62 4.19 -16.75
C GLU A 260 -4.82 5.00 -17.28
N PRO A 261 -4.78 5.49 -18.54
CA PRO A 261 -5.80 6.38 -19.10
C PRO A 261 -7.22 5.82 -19.10
N ASP A 262 -7.34 4.49 -19.13
CA ASP A 262 -8.62 3.80 -19.15
C ASP A 262 -9.07 3.32 -17.76
N LEU A 263 -8.26 3.53 -16.71
CA LEU A 263 -8.57 3.11 -15.34
C LEU A 263 -9.97 3.55 -14.89
N PHE A 264 -10.30 4.83 -15.09
CA PHE A 264 -11.60 5.37 -14.68
C PHE A 264 -12.72 5.10 -15.72
N ARG A 265 -12.36 4.67 -16.94
CA ARG A 265 -13.31 4.40 -18.03
C ARG A 265 -13.76 2.95 -18.04
N THR A 266 -12.85 1.99 -17.90
CA THR A 266 -13.11 0.55 -17.99
C THR A 266 -12.82 -0.20 -16.70
N GLY A 267 -12.11 0.41 -15.74
CA GLY A 267 -11.60 -0.27 -14.55
C GLY A 267 -10.25 -0.96 -14.78
N PHE A 268 -9.64 -1.54 -13.73
CA PHE A 268 -8.46 -2.41 -13.87
C PHE A 268 -8.85 -3.77 -14.48
N GLY A 269 -8.20 -4.18 -15.56
CA GLY A 269 -8.36 -5.51 -16.17
C GLY A 269 -7.91 -5.55 -17.63
N PRO A 270 -7.59 -6.73 -18.18
CA PRO A 270 -7.24 -6.86 -19.59
C PRO A 270 -8.49 -6.72 -20.47
N GLY A 271 -8.70 -5.52 -21.02
CA GLY A 271 -9.62 -5.25 -22.14
C GLY A 271 -9.47 -3.77 -22.53
N GLY A 272 -8.91 -3.37 -23.67
CA GLY A 272 -8.98 -3.91 -25.04
C GLY A 272 -10.01 -3.09 -25.83
N PRO A 273 -9.80 -2.63 -27.08
CA PRO A 273 -8.69 -2.86 -28.04
C PRO A 273 -7.50 -1.91 -27.91
#